data_AF-A0A4S2MHE2-F1
#
_entry.id   AF-A0A4S2MHE2-F1
#
_cell.length_a   1.000
_cell.length_b   1.000
_cell.length_c   1.000
_cell.angle_alpha   90.00
_cell.angle_beta   90.00
_cell.angle_gamma   90.00
#
_symmetry.space_group_name_H-M   'P 1'
#
loop_
_entity.id
_entity.type
_entity.pdbx_description
1 polymer ?
#
loop_
_entity_poly.entity_id
_entity_poly.type
_entity_poly.pdbx_seq_one_letter_code
_entity_poly.pdbx_strand_id
1 'polypeptide(L)'
;MNAIKLARKYPQFGQDGIFALQDIFNRTDTEDNGYLDEATAIKAAQDLERKTYDEVRAALKQVELDSSRRVELDDFVDLISKLRVSEPASAVRTPVVSHARTGSRSGGGVIKMGGNTGSSTHSINEDERTEFTRHINAVLLGDADIGDRLPFPTDTFQMFDECKDGLVLAKLINDSVPDTIDERVLNRPNARTKKLNQFHMTENNNIVINSAKAIGCSVVNIGSGDMIEVREHLILGLIWQIIRRGLLGKIDIKLHPELYRLLEEDETLEQFLRLPPEQILLRWFNFHLKAAKWHRTVSNFSKDVSDAENYTVLLNQLAPNECSRAPLQTRDLHERAEQVLQNADKLGCRKFLTPKSLVAGNPKLNLAFVAHLFNTHPGLDALTEEEKVEIDDFDAEGEREARVFTLWLNSLDVQPSVNHLFDDLRDGYVLLQAYDKVIPGSVQWRFVNKPPANGSELMRFKAVENTNYAVEIGKQNRFSLVGIQGADITDGQRTLTLAITWQLMRRDITRTLQGLAQKVGMPEITDQYMLRWANEMAAKGGKRTQIRSFKDPSLGTGVFLLDVLNGMKSGYVDYELVNEGRTEEEAYLNAKLSISIARKMGATIWLVPEDIVAVRSRLVVTFLGSLMATYETM
;
A
#
# COMPACT_ATOMS: atom_id res chain seq x y z
N MET A 1 19.75 45.92 -0.87
CA MET A 1 18.35 46.42 -0.90
C MET A 1 17.34 45.49 -0.19
N ASN A 2 17.60 44.18 -0.04
CA ASN A 2 16.65 43.25 0.62
C ASN A 2 16.58 43.37 2.16
N ALA A 3 17.69 43.60 2.88
CA ALA A 3 17.70 43.62 4.35
C ALA A 3 16.78 44.70 4.97
N ILE A 4 16.69 45.89 4.37
CA ILE A 4 15.83 46.97 4.85
C ILE A 4 14.34 46.64 4.64
N LYS A 5 14.00 45.92 3.56
CA LYS A 5 12.63 45.46 3.28
C LYS A 5 12.23 44.35 4.26
N LEU A 6 13.12 43.38 4.50
CA LEU A 6 12.92 42.31 5.48
C LEU A 6 12.80 42.84 6.92
N ALA A 7 13.63 43.81 7.31
CA ALA A 7 13.55 44.45 8.63
C ALA A 7 12.23 45.22 8.84
N ARG A 8 11.57 45.71 7.78
CA ARG A 8 10.22 46.29 7.85
C ARG A 8 9.13 45.24 7.93
N LYS A 9 9.30 44.10 7.24
CA LYS A 9 8.35 42.97 7.24
C LYS A 9 8.37 42.21 8.56
N TYR A 10 9.55 42.08 9.17
CA TYR A 10 9.78 41.39 10.44
C TYR A 10 10.45 42.32 11.48
N PRO A 11 9.73 43.32 12.01
CA PRO A 11 10.28 44.33 12.91
C PRO A 11 10.86 43.77 14.21
N GLN A 12 10.41 42.58 14.64
CA GLN A 12 10.88 41.88 15.84
C GLN A 12 12.37 41.53 15.82
N PHE A 13 13.00 41.45 14.65
CA PHE A 13 14.43 41.12 14.54
C PHE A 13 15.34 42.34 14.54
N GLY A 14 14.80 43.54 14.29
CA GLY A 14 15.60 44.72 14.01
C GLY A 14 16.51 44.56 12.78
N GLN A 15 17.30 45.58 12.47
CA GLN A 15 18.17 45.57 11.30
C GLN A 15 19.38 44.63 11.49
N ASP A 16 19.96 44.62 12.68
CA ASP A 16 21.14 43.78 13.01
C ASP A 16 20.77 42.29 13.04
N GLY A 17 19.57 41.93 13.53
CA GLY A 17 19.11 40.55 13.53
C GLY A 17 18.86 40.01 12.12
N ILE A 18 18.32 40.83 11.21
CA ILE A 18 18.17 40.45 9.80
C ILE A 18 19.53 40.24 9.13
N PHE A 19 20.53 41.07 9.41
CA PHE A 19 21.88 40.87 8.88
C PHE A 19 22.52 39.58 9.42
N ALA A 20 22.32 39.24 10.68
CA ALA A 20 22.80 37.97 11.25
C ALA A 20 22.13 36.76 10.59
N LEU A 21 20.82 36.80 10.35
CA LEU A 21 20.11 35.74 9.64
C LEU A 21 20.57 35.60 8.18
N GLN A 22 20.85 36.74 7.52
CA GLN A 22 21.39 36.76 6.17
C GLN A 22 22.80 36.15 6.10
N ASP A 23 23.67 36.43 7.07
CA ASP A 23 25.01 35.84 7.14
C ASP A 23 24.94 34.32 7.32
N ILE A 24 24.06 33.85 8.21
CA ILE A 24 23.82 32.41 8.42
C ILE A 24 23.31 31.74 7.14
N PHE A 25 22.33 32.35 6.48
CA PHE A 25 21.79 31.85 5.22
C PHE A 25 22.88 31.72 4.16
N ASN A 26 23.66 32.78 3.92
CA ASN A 26 24.74 32.80 2.94
C ASN A 26 25.84 31.77 3.26
N ARG A 27 26.18 31.58 4.55
CA ARG A 27 27.15 30.56 4.96
C ARG A 27 26.64 29.13 4.72
N THR A 28 25.33 28.96 4.80
CA THR A 28 24.67 27.66 4.59
C THR A 28 24.50 27.36 3.09
N ASP A 29 24.28 28.39 2.27
CA ASP A 29 24.25 28.30 0.81
C ASP A 29 25.67 28.21 0.23
N THR A 30 26.32 27.07 0.48
CA THR A 30 27.72 26.82 0.07
C THR A 30 27.95 26.85 -1.45
N GLU A 31 26.88 26.80 -2.25
CA GLU A 31 26.92 26.84 -3.71
C GLU A 31 26.54 28.22 -4.29
N ASP A 32 26.21 29.21 -3.44
CA ASP A 32 25.76 30.56 -3.83
C ASP A 32 24.58 30.54 -4.81
N ASN A 33 23.66 29.61 -4.59
CA ASN A 33 22.47 29.39 -5.43
C ASN A 33 21.39 30.46 -5.21
N GLY A 34 21.46 31.21 -4.12
CA GLY A 34 20.45 32.17 -3.67
C GLY A 34 19.27 31.52 -2.92
N TYR A 35 19.33 30.22 -2.65
CA TYR A 35 18.28 29.46 -1.96
C TYR A 35 18.85 28.23 -1.23
N LEU A 36 18.12 27.77 -0.22
CA LEU A 36 18.39 26.51 0.49
C LEU A 36 17.32 25.47 0.11
N ASP A 37 17.67 24.19 0.14
CA ASP A 37 16.65 23.14 0.14
C ASP A 37 16.05 22.95 1.54
N GLU A 38 14.84 22.37 1.61
CA GLU A 38 14.10 22.18 2.87
C GLU A 38 14.94 21.49 3.97
N ALA A 39 15.72 20.45 3.64
CA ALA A 39 16.50 19.71 4.65
C ALA A 39 17.65 20.57 5.20
N THR A 40 18.34 21.28 4.32
CA THR A 40 19.41 22.22 4.69
C THR A 40 18.87 23.39 5.52
N ALA A 41 17.72 23.94 5.13
CA ALA A 41 17.04 25.00 5.87
C ALA A 41 16.57 24.53 7.26
N ILE A 42 16.01 23.32 7.37
CA ILE A 42 15.63 22.72 8.65
C ILE A 42 16.86 22.58 9.54
N LYS A 43 17.96 22.00 9.03
CA LYS A 43 19.18 21.82 9.81
C LYS A 43 19.76 23.16 10.30
N ALA A 44 19.84 24.15 9.43
CA ALA A 44 20.32 25.49 9.80
C ALA A 44 19.45 26.14 10.88
N ALA A 45 18.12 25.99 10.78
CA ALA A 45 17.19 26.52 11.78
C ALA A 45 17.22 25.73 13.10
N GLN A 46 17.44 24.40 13.07
CA GLN A 46 17.66 23.59 14.27
C GLN A 46 18.91 24.05 15.03
N ASP A 47 20.03 24.24 14.31
CA ASP A 47 21.29 24.66 14.91
C ASP A 47 21.20 26.09 15.49
N LEU A 48 20.47 26.98 14.79
CA LEU A 48 20.29 28.36 15.21
C LEU A 48 19.35 28.52 16.41
N GLU A 49 18.16 27.90 16.34
CA GLU A 49 17.11 28.08 17.36
C GLU A 49 17.17 27.01 18.46
N ARG A 50 18.04 26.01 18.34
CA ARG A 50 18.15 24.85 19.24
C ARG A 50 16.83 24.12 19.44
N LYS A 51 16.06 23.98 18.35
CA LYS A 51 14.75 23.30 18.32
C LYS A 51 14.85 21.90 17.72
N THR A 52 13.87 21.07 18.05
CA THR A 52 13.78 19.72 17.49
C THR A 52 13.45 19.76 16.00
N TYR A 53 13.77 18.68 15.28
CA TYR A 53 13.48 18.55 13.85
C TYR A 53 11.99 18.80 13.57
N ASP A 54 11.12 18.19 14.38
CA ASP A 54 9.68 18.21 14.20
C ASP A 54 9.09 19.62 14.43
N GLU A 55 9.60 20.39 15.39
CA GLU A 55 9.19 21.78 15.61
C GLU A 55 9.57 22.68 14.45
N VAL A 56 10.81 22.57 13.96
CA VAL A 56 11.30 23.34 12.81
C VAL A 56 10.54 22.99 11.55
N ARG A 57 10.32 21.69 11.31
CA ARG A 57 9.54 21.18 10.20
C ARG A 57 8.09 21.65 10.23
N ALA A 58 7.45 21.63 11.41
CA ALA A 58 6.09 22.13 11.57
C ALA A 58 5.98 23.63 11.28
N ALA A 59 6.97 24.42 11.69
CA ALA A 59 7.03 25.84 11.35
C ALA A 59 7.26 26.07 9.86
N LEU A 60 8.14 25.30 9.22
CA LEU A 60 8.40 25.40 7.77
C LEU A 60 7.15 25.10 6.94
N LYS A 61 6.32 24.14 7.36
CA LYS A 61 5.02 23.86 6.71
C LYS A 61 4.06 25.05 6.72
N GLN A 62 4.24 26.01 7.63
CA GLN A 62 3.42 27.22 7.69
C GLN A 62 4.00 28.34 6.80
N VAL A 63 5.22 28.22 6.31
CA VAL A 63 5.86 29.19 5.39
C VAL A 63 5.34 28.94 3.97
N GLU A 64 4.93 30.01 3.30
CA GLU A 64 4.45 29.93 1.92
C GLU A 64 5.64 29.88 0.96
N LEU A 65 6.10 28.67 0.66
CA LEU A 65 7.12 28.43 -0.36
C LEU A 65 6.51 28.50 -1.77
N ASP A 66 7.32 28.89 -2.74
CA ASP A 66 6.93 28.88 -4.15
C ASP A 66 6.78 27.44 -4.71
N SER A 67 6.40 27.32 -5.98
CA SER A 67 6.25 26.01 -6.63
C SER A 67 7.55 25.21 -6.73
N SER A 68 8.71 25.86 -6.61
CA SER A 68 10.02 25.20 -6.60
C SER A 68 10.36 24.58 -5.25
N ARG A 69 9.64 24.96 -4.19
CA ARG A 69 9.88 24.58 -2.78
C ARG A 69 11.32 24.82 -2.34
N ARG A 70 11.95 25.83 -2.90
CA ARG A 70 13.25 26.34 -2.47
C ARG A 70 13.00 27.36 -1.37
N VAL A 71 13.85 27.35 -0.35
CA VAL A 71 13.77 28.28 0.78
C VAL A 71 14.66 29.47 0.45
N GLU A 72 14.07 30.57 0.01
CA GLU A 72 14.80 31.82 -0.20
C GLU A 72 15.07 32.53 1.14
N LEU A 73 15.84 33.62 1.10
CA LEU A 73 16.17 34.38 2.32
C LEU A 73 14.92 34.91 3.04
N ASP A 74 13.88 35.35 2.31
CA ASP A 74 12.62 35.82 2.92
C ASP A 74 11.90 34.68 3.65
N ASP A 75 11.86 33.49 3.04
CA ASP A 75 11.25 32.28 3.61
C ASP A 75 12.02 31.79 4.84
N PHE A 76 13.34 31.83 4.80
CA PHE A 76 14.19 31.46 5.93
C PHE A 76 13.97 32.42 7.12
N VAL A 77 13.85 33.72 6.87
CA VAL A 77 13.51 34.70 7.92
C VAL A 77 12.10 34.47 8.45
N ASP A 78 11.13 34.11 7.59
CA ASP A 78 9.77 33.76 8.00
C ASP A 78 9.72 32.50 8.88
N LEU A 79 10.51 31.48 8.52
CA LEU A 79 10.69 30.26 9.31
C LEU A 79 11.18 30.59 10.72
N ILE A 80 12.27 31.36 10.84
CA ILE A 80 12.82 31.75 12.14
C ILE A 80 11.83 32.61 12.92
N SER A 81 11.07 33.48 12.24
CA SER A 81 10.02 34.28 12.85
C SER A 81 8.96 33.41 13.51
N LYS A 82 8.42 32.43 12.77
CA LYS A 82 7.42 31.49 13.29
C LYS A 82 7.95 30.63 14.42
N LEU A 83 9.23 30.23 14.35
CA LEU A 83 9.88 29.50 15.44
C LEU A 83 9.99 30.34 16.71
N ARG A 84 10.28 31.64 16.62
CA ARG A 84 10.35 32.50 17.83
C ARG A 84 8.99 32.96 18.34
N VAL A 85 7.99 33.12 17.47
CA VAL A 85 6.63 33.51 17.85
C VAL A 85 5.85 32.36 18.51
N SER A 86 6.19 31.11 18.21
CA SER A 86 5.61 29.92 18.86
C SER A 86 6.05 29.71 20.31
N GLU A 87 6.91 30.58 20.86
CA GLU A 87 7.17 30.61 22.31
C GLU A 87 5.94 31.14 23.08
N PRO A 88 5.47 30.46 24.14
CA PRO A 88 4.62 31.12 25.11
C PRO A 88 5.46 32.14 25.86
N ALA A 89 5.12 33.42 25.71
CA ALA A 89 5.74 34.51 26.45
C ALA A 89 5.82 34.16 27.96
N SER A 90 7.03 34.26 28.48
CA SER A 90 7.42 34.10 29.87
C SER A 90 6.39 34.57 30.91
N ALA A 91 5.99 33.62 31.76
CA ALA A 91 5.44 33.72 33.12
C ALA A 91 5.12 35.13 33.68
N VAL A 92 3.82 35.46 33.71
CA VAL A 92 3.24 36.30 34.77
C VAL A 92 2.39 35.40 35.66
N ARG A 93 2.84 35.20 36.90
CA ARG A 93 2.11 34.45 37.94
C ARG A 93 0.92 35.27 38.44
N THR A 94 -0.29 34.80 38.17
CA THR A 94 -1.47 35.10 38.99
C THR A 94 -2.15 33.79 39.38
N PRO A 95 -2.37 33.52 40.68
CA PRO A 95 -2.96 32.26 41.10
C PRO A 95 -4.47 32.33 40.89
N VAL A 96 -5.00 31.47 40.03
CA VAL A 96 -6.42 31.15 40.02
C VAL A 96 -6.57 29.73 40.57
N VAL A 97 -7.15 29.65 41.77
CA VAL A 97 -7.54 28.41 42.41
C VAL A 97 -8.79 27.89 41.71
N SER A 98 -8.70 26.73 41.07
CA SER A 98 -9.90 25.99 40.65
C SER A 98 -9.73 24.51 40.97
N HIS A 99 -10.57 24.02 41.89
CA HIS A 99 -10.73 22.62 42.25
C HIS A 99 -11.10 21.77 41.02
N ALA A 100 -10.30 20.75 40.72
CA ALA A 100 -10.68 19.68 39.81
C ALA A 100 -10.42 18.31 40.46
N ARG A 101 -11.50 17.52 40.52
CA ARG A 101 -11.57 16.15 40.99
C ARG A 101 -10.72 15.22 40.12
N THR A 102 -10.09 14.28 40.78
CA THR A 102 -9.31 13.15 40.24
C THR A 102 -10.14 12.28 39.30
N GLY A 103 -9.69 12.17 38.04
CA GLY A 103 -10.16 11.19 37.07
C GLY A 103 -8.98 10.72 36.22
N SER A 104 -8.58 9.46 36.41
CA SER A 104 -7.50 8.78 35.69
C SER A 104 -7.82 8.65 34.19
N ARG A 105 -6.90 9.09 33.32
CA ARG A 105 -6.86 8.76 31.89
C ARG A 105 -5.49 8.23 31.55
N SER A 106 -5.42 6.93 31.24
CA SER A 106 -4.31 6.27 30.56
C SER A 106 -4.22 6.78 29.12
N GLY A 107 -3.29 7.70 28.84
CA GLY A 107 -3.11 8.32 27.53
C GLY A 107 -2.05 7.60 26.71
N GLY A 108 -2.47 6.97 25.60
CA GLY A 108 -1.57 6.73 24.47
C GLY A 108 -1.27 8.07 23.78
N GLY A 109 0.01 8.32 23.47
CA GLY A 109 0.47 9.54 22.80
C GLY A 109 -0.11 9.66 21.40
N VAL A 110 -1.07 10.56 21.24
CA VAL A 110 -1.77 10.84 19.98
C VAL A 110 -1.45 12.29 19.65
N ILE A 111 -0.49 12.51 18.74
CA ILE A 111 -0.15 13.86 18.28
C ILE A 111 -1.26 14.34 17.34
N LYS A 112 -1.91 15.45 17.67
CA LYS A 112 -2.87 16.13 16.80
C LYS A 112 -2.11 17.08 15.86
N MET A 113 -2.11 16.81 14.56
CA MET A 113 -1.63 17.77 13.58
C MET A 113 -2.78 18.61 13.02
N GLY A 114 -2.62 19.93 13.03
CA GLY A 114 -3.51 20.87 12.36
C GLY A 114 -3.17 20.97 10.88
N GLY A 115 -4.15 20.75 10.00
CA GLY A 115 -4.02 20.97 8.56
C GLY A 115 -4.19 22.45 8.18
N ASN A 116 -3.59 22.85 7.05
CA ASN A 116 -3.64 24.22 6.49
C ASN A 116 -5.02 24.61 5.89
N THR A 117 -6.05 23.80 6.10
CA THR A 117 -7.44 24.09 5.76
C THR A 117 -8.31 23.51 6.89
N GLY A 118 -9.20 24.32 7.46
CA GLY A 118 -9.87 24.08 8.75
C GLY A 118 -10.87 22.92 8.83
N SER A 119 -10.54 21.71 8.36
CA SER A 119 -11.40 20.54 8.48
C SER A 119 -10.55 19.26 8.51
N SER A 120 -10.61 18.53 9.62
CA SER A 120 -9.94 17.26 9.97
C SER A 120 -8.56 17.37 10.65
N THR A 121 -8.51 17.03 11.94
CA THR A 121 -7.29 16.74 12.69
C THR A 121 -7.04 15.24 12.60
N HIS A 122 -6.09 14.81 11.77
CA HIS A 122 -5.67 13.41 11.71
C HIS A 122 -4.56 13.18 12.73
N SER A 123 -4.72 12.14 13.54
CA SER A 123 -3.74 11.78 14.57
C SER A 123 -2.88 10.60 14.17
N ILE A 124 -1.58 10.71 14.42
CA ILE A 124 -0.60 9.65 14.14
C ILE A 124 -0.29 8.90 15.42
N ASN A 125 -0.26 7.56 15.33
CA ASN A 125 0.19 6.70 16.41
C ASN A 125 1.72 6.68 16.43
N GLU A 126 2.33 7.19 17.51
CA GLU A 126 3.78 7.30 17.67
C GLU A 126 4.48 5.92 17.67
N ASP A 127 3.85 4.92 18.28
CA ASP A 127 4.42 3.56 18.35
C ASP A 127 4.44 2.94 16.95
N GLU A 128 3.37 3.13 16.15
CA GLU A 128 3.32 2.70 14.74
C GLU A 128 4.40 3.39 13.90
N ARG A 129 4.51 4.72 14.00
CA ARG A 129 5.55 5.49 13.28
C ARG A 129 6.94 4.95 13.60
N THR A 130 7.25 4.80 14.89
CA THR A 130 8.58 4.38 15.37
C THR A 130 8.94 2.98 14.86
N GLU A 131 8.01 2.03 14.97
CA GLU A 131 8.26 0.64 14.61
C GLU A 131 8.26 0.40 13.10
N PHE A 132 7.45 1.14 12.33
CA PHE A 132 7.51 1.10 10.87
C PHE A 132 8.80 1.74 10.35
N THR A 133 9.25 2.86 10.94
CA THR A 133 10.57 3.44 10.61
C THR A 133 11.70 2.44 10.90
N ARG A 134 11.66 1.75 12.05
CA ARG A 134 12.65 0.72 12.38
C ARG A 134 12.63 -0.43 11.37
N HIS A 135 11.45 -0.87 10.93
CA HIS A 135 11.32 -1.90 9.92
C HIS A 135 11.91 -1.47 8.58
N ILE A 136 11.59 -0.25 8.09
CA ILE A 136 12.15 0.31 6.86
C ILE A 136 13.69 0.37 6.94
N ASN A 137 14.22 0.88 8.06
CA ASN A 137 15.67 0.92 8.28
C ASN A 137 16.32 -0.47 8.24
N ALA A 138 15.63 -1.50 8.73
CA ALA A 138 16.17 -2.86 8.78
C ALA A 138 16.15 -3.55 7.42
N VAL A 139 15.08 -3.37 6.63
CA VAL A 139 14.90 -4.07 5.35
C VAL A 139 15.56 -3.37 4.16
N LEU A 140 15.72 -2.05 4.23
CA LEU A 140 16.31 -1.26 3.13
C LEU A 140 17.77 -0.86 3.40
N LEU A 141 18.38 -1.34 4.50
CA LEU A 141 19.77 -1.02 4.82
C LEU A 141 20.71 -1.50 3.73
N GLY A 142 21.56 -0.60 3.23
CA GLY A 142 22.53 -0.93 2.18
C GLY A 142 21.96 -0.96 0.76
N ASP A 143 20.73 -0.48 0.54
CA ASP A 143 20.20 -0.27 -0.80
C ASP A 143 21.08 0.72 -1.60
N ALA A 144 21.32 0.41 -2.87
CA ALA A 144 22.23 1.19 -3.72
C ALA A 144 21.70 2.60 -4.07
N ASP A 145 20.38 2.81 -4.07
CA ASP A 145 19.75 4.06 -4.49
C ASP A 145 19.43 4.99 -3.31
N ILE A 146 19.09 4.42 -2.14
CA ILE A 146 18.67 5.18 -0.95
C ILE A 146 19.53 4.93 0.29
N GLY A 147 20.58 4.11 0.21
CA GLY A 147 21.43 3.75 1.34
C GLY A 147 22.02 4.95 2.08
N ASP A 148 22.42 6.00 1.36
CA ASP A 148 22.98 7.23 1.94
C ASP A 148 21.98 8.02 2.81
N ARG A 149 20.69 7.70 2.73
CA ARG A 149 19.61 8.32 3.51
C ARG A 149 19.30 7.56 4.80
N LEU A 150 19.76 6.30 4.89
CA LEU A 150 19.44 5.38 5.98
C LEU A 150 20.61 5.30 6.98
N PRO A 151 20.34 5.05 8.27
CA PRO A 151 19.02 4.85 8.87
C PRO A 151 18.32 6.18 9.22
N PHE A 152 16.99 6.21 9.08
CA PHE A 152 16.16 7.32 9.57
C PHE A 152 16.08 7.33 11.10
N PRO A 153 16.09 8.51 11.76
CA PRO A 153 15.80 8.61 13.18
C PRO A 153 14.37 8.12 13.49
N THR A 154 14.23 7.25 14.48
CA THR A 154 12.93 6.62 14.81
C THR A 154 12.01 7.52 15.63
N ASP A 155 12.55 8.59 16.19
CA ASP A 155 11.88 9.55 17.06
C ASP A 155 11.40 10.83 16.34
N THR A 156 11.70 10.99 15.05
CA THR A 156 11.31 12.17 14.23
C THR A 156 10.34 11.83 13.10
N PHE A 157 9.78 12.86 12.45
CA PHE A 157 8.96 12.71 11.24
C PHE A 157 9.79 12.60 9.94
N GLN A 158 11.13 12.54 10.00
CA GLN A 158 12.00 12.55 8.81
C GLN A 158 11.66 11.44 7.80
N MET A 159 11.30 10.24 8.27
CA MET A 159 10.89 9.12 7.39
C MET A 159 9.81 9.52 6.38
N PHE A 160 8.88 10.42 6.74
CA PHE A 160 7.83 10.87 5.83
C PHE A 160 8.37 11.78 4.72
N ASP A 161 9.32 12.66 5.06
CA ASP A 161 9.93 13.56 4.07
C ASP A 161 10.83 12.78 3.10
N GLU A 162 11.46 11.70 3.57
CA GLU A 162 12.26 10.80 2.74
C GLU A 162 11.39 9.95 1.79
N CYS A 163 10.09 9.80 2.06
CA CYS A 163 9.13 9.13 1.17
C CYS A 163 8.62 10.02 0.02
N LYS A 164 8.92 11.34 0.05
CA LYS A 164 8.34 12.35 -0.85
C LYS A 164 8.59 12.07 -2.34
N ASP A 165 9.75 11.49 -2.66
CA ASP A 165 10.21 11.22 -4.03
C ASP A 165 9.83 9.82 -4.56
N GLY A 166 9.16 9.02 -3.73
CA GLY A 166 8.64 7.70 -4.06
C GLY A 166 9.67 6.56 -4.03
N LEU A 167 10.97 6.84 -3.87
CA LEU A 167 12.00 5.79 -3.90
C LEU A 167 11.89 4.84 -2.71
N VAL A 168 11.78 5.39 -1.49
CA VAL A 168 11.64 4.58 -0.26
C VAL A 168 10.45 3.62 -0.35
N LEU A 169 9.30 4.12 -0.80
CA LEU A 169 8.09 3.28 -0.90
C LEU A 169 8.16 2.28 -2.06
N ALA A 170 8.79 2.64 -3.18
CA ALA A 170 8.99 1.69 -4.28
C ALA A 170 9.88 0.52 -3.84
N LYS A 171 10.97 0.79 -3.10
CA LYS A 171 11.84 -0.23 -2.53
C LYS A 171 11.12 -1.08 -1.48
N LEU A 172 10.34 -0.45 -0.61
CA LEU A 172 9.54 -1.18 0.39
C LEU A 172 8.49 -2.11 -0.26
N ILE A 173 7.90 -1.70 -1.39
CA ILE A 173 7.00 -2.55 -2.18
C ILE A 173 7.73 -3.80 -2.67
N ASN A 174 8.93 -3.65 -3.25
CA ASN A 174 9.72 -4.77 -3.74
C ASN A 174 10.26 -5.68 -2.62
N ASP A 175 10.57 -5.14 -1.44
CA ASP A 175 10.88 -5.95 -0.26
C ASP A 175 9.68 -6.80 0.19
N SER A 176 8.49 -6.19 0.22
CA SER A 176 7.27 -6.86 0.67
C SER A 176 6.74 -7.87 -0.36
N VAL A 177 6.78 -7.52 -1.65
CA VAL A 177 6.38 -8.38 -2.76
C VAL A 177 7.42 -8.24 -3.87
N PRO A 178 8.41 -9.15 -3.92
CA PRO A 178 9.45 -9.14 -4.94
C PRO A 178 8.90 -9.05 -6.35
N ASP A 179 9.68 -8.45 -7.24
CA ASP A 179 9.38 -8.29 -8.66
C ASP A 179 8.13 -7.48 -9.02
N THR A 180 7.54 -6.74 -8.07
CA THR A 180 6.38 -5.88 -8.34
C THR A 180 6.72 -4.66 -9.21
N ILE A 181 7.87 -4.02 -8.96
CA ILE A 181 8.35 -2.82 -9.66
C ILE A 181 9.67 -3.15 -10.35
N ASP A 182 9.76 -2.87 -11.65
CA ASP A 182 11.04 -2.76 -12.34
C ASP A 182 11.74 -1.46 -11.93
N GLU A 183 12.73 -1.55 -11.06
CA GLU A 183 13.36 -0.37 -10.50
C GLU A 183 14.07 0.48 -11.55
N ARG A 184 14.38 -0.06 -12.74
CA ARG A 184 15.03 0.69 -13.82
C ARG A 184 14.16 1.84 -14.33
N VAL A 185 12.83 1.78 -14.15
CA VAL A 185 11.93 2.86 -14.56
C VAL A 185 11.88 4.02 -13.56
N LEU A 186 12.38 3.82 -12.34
CA LEU A 186 12.37 4.83 -11.29
C LEU A 186 13.36 5.94 -11.64
N ASN A 187 12.90 7.18 -11.52
CA ASN A 187 13.76 8.33 -11.63
C ASN A 187 14.66 8.39 -10.40
N ARG A 188 15.97 8.55 -10.63
CA ARG A 188 16.98 8.64 -9.58
C ARG A 188 17.73 9.97 -9.66
N PRO A 189 18.17 10.53 -8.53
CA PRO A 189 19.22 11.55 -8.54
C PRO A 189 20.46 11.04 -9.28
N ASN A 190 21.13 11.92 -10.01
CA ASN A 190 22.37 11.60 -10.71
C ASN A 190 23.36 12.75 -10.60
N ALA A 191 24.57 12.59 -11.15
CA ALA A 191 25.64 13.59 -11.06
C ALA A 191 25.24 14.99 -11.58
N ARG A 192 24.27 15.08 -12.50
CA ARG A 192 23.74 16.35 -13.02
C ARG A 192 22.52 16.86 -12.25
N THR A 193 21.80 15.95 -11.59
CA THR A 193 20.51 16.22 -10.94
C THR A 193 20.58 15.67 -9.51
N LYS A 194 21.14 16.45 -8.58
CA LYS A 194 21.31 16.04 -7.17
C LYS A 194 19.98 15.74 -6.44
N LYS A 195 18.87 16.32 -6.89
CA LYS A 195 17.51 16.08 -6.36
C LYS A 195 16.49 16.00 -7.49
N LEU A 196 15.47 15.16 -7.31
CA LEU A 196 14.38 15.01 -8.26
C LEU A 196 13.48 16.24 -8.26
N ASN A 197 13.03 16.64 -9.46
CA ASN A 197 12.03 17.69 -9.60
C ASN A 197 10.62 17.13 -9.35
N GLN A 198 9.63 18.01 -9.18
CA GLN A 198 8.25 17.60 -8.88
C GLN A 198 7.65 16.66 -9.93
N PHE A 199 8.03 16.83 -11.20
CA PHE A 199 7.57 15.97 -12.29
C PHE A 199 8.09 14.53 -12.15
N HIS A 200 9.40 14.34 -11.92
CA HIS A 200 9.99 13.02 -11.68
C HIS A 200 9.45 12.37 -10.40
N MET A 201 9.20 13.16 -9.36
CA MET A 201 8.57 12.66 -8.12
C MET A 201 7.14 12.20 -8.38
N THR A 202 6.39 12.93 -9.21
CA THR A 202 5.02 12.55 -9.60
C THR A 202 5.02 11.22 -10.34
N GLU A 203 5.95 11.01 -11.26
CA GLU A 203 6.13 9.75 -11.98
C GLU A 203 6.48 8.58 -11.04
N ASN A 204 7.44 8.76 -10.13
CA ASN A 204 7.79 7.74 -9.14
C ASN A 204 6.58 7.41 -8.24
N ASN A 205 5.86 8.42 -7.77
CA ASN A 205 4.70 8.24 -6.91
C ASN A 205 3.52 7.57 -7.64
N ASN A 206 3.36 7.82 -8.94
CA ASN A 206 2.41 7.07 -9.77
C ASN A 206 2.77 5.58 -9.84
N ILE A 207 4.06 5.24 -9.96
CA ILE A 207 4.52 3.85 -9.89
C ILE A 207 4.16 3.24 -8.54
N VAL A 208 4.48 3.93 -7.44
CA VAL A 208 4.18 3.47 -6.07
C VAL A 208 2.69 3.20 -5.89
N ILE A 209 1.83 4.16 -6.21
CA ILE A 209 0.37 4.06 -6.01
C ILE A 209 -0.21 2.92 -6.84
N ASN A 210 0.11 2.86 -8.13
CA ASN A 210 -0.44 1.82 -9.00
C ASN A 210 0.12 0.43 -8.70
N SER A 211 1.35 0.34 -8.18
CA SER A 211 1.95 -0.92 -7.75
C SER A 211 1.36 -1.39 -6.41
N ALA A 212 1.13 -0.46 -5.48
CA ALA A 212 0.43 -0.74 -4.23
C ALA A 212 -0.99 -1.27 -4.48
N LYS A 213 -1.73 -0.67 -5.43
CA LYS A 213 -3.03 -1.22 -5.89
C LYS A 213 -2.88 -2.67 -6.34
N ALA A 214 -1.94 -2.93 -7.25
CA ALA A 214 -1.77 -4.24 -7.86
C ALA A 214 -1.38 -5.35 -6.87
N ILE A 215 -0.77 -5.02 -5.73
CA ILE A 215 -0.49 -5.99 -4.66
C ILE A 215 -1.61 -6.08 -3.62
N GLY A 216 -2.74 -5.39 -3.82
CA GLY A 216 -3.93 -5.46 -2.97
C GLY A 216 -4.00 -4.42 -1.86
N CYS A 217 -3.20 -3.34 -1.91
CA CYS A 217 -3.36 -2.23 -0.98
C CYS A 217 -4.54 -1.34 -1.40
N SER A 218 -5.31 -0.89 -0.41
CA SER A 218 -6.37 0.11 -0.61
C SER A 218 -5.76 1.52 -0.59
N VAL A 219 -5.71 2.15 -1.76
CA VAL A 219 -5.14 3.49 -1.97
C VAL A 219 -6.15 4.47 -2.57
N VAL A 220 -7.44 4.31 -2.24
CA VAL A 220 -8.54 5.12 -2.79
C VAL A 220 -8.40 6.62 -2.44
N ASN A 221 -7.78 6.92 -1.29
CA ASN A 221 -7.67 8.27 -0.75
C ASN A 221 -6.24 8.85 -0.78
N ILE A 222 -5.36 8.36 -1.65
CA ILE A 222 -3.98 8.87 -1.76
C ILE A 222 -3.56 9.03 -3.22
N GLY A 223 -3.15 10.26 -3.56
CA GLY A 223 -2.57 10.62 -4.85
C GLY A 223 -1.07 10.95 -4.76
N SER A 224 -0.43 11.13 -5.92
CA SER A 224 0.99 11.51 -5.99
C SER A 224 1.25 12.88 -5.36
N GLY A 225 0.28 13.80 -5.45
CA GLY A 225 0.30 15.09 -4.76
C GLY A 225 0.37 14.95 -3.23
N ASP A 226 -0.41 14.03 -2.64
CA ASP A 226 -0.40 13.81 -1.19
C ASP A 226 0.95 13.32 -0.67
N MET A 227 1.65 12.51 -1.48
CA MET A 227 3.01 12.06 -1.17
C MET A 227 4.02 13.20 -1.26
N ILE A 228 3.94 14.03 -2.31
CA ILE A 228 4.82 15.20 -2.49
C ILE A 228 4.57 16.25 -1.39
N GLU A 229 3.32 16.40 -0.95
CA GLU A 229 2.94 17.27 0.17
C GLU A 229 3.25 16.68 1.54
N VAL A 230 3.70 15.43 1.61
CA VAL A 230 4.01 14.73 2.85
C VAL A 230 2.79 14.68 3.79
N ARG A 231 1.67 14.15 3.27
CA ARG A 231 0.47 13.83 4.06
C ARG A 231 0.71 12.58 4.91
N GLU A 232 1.34 12.80 6.06
CA GLU A 232 1.90 11.76 6.93
C GLU A 232 0.92 10.63 7.29
N HIS A 233 -0.34 10.93 7.60
CA HIS A 233 -1.33 9.90 7.93
C HIS A 233 -1.65 8.98 6.75
N LEU A 234 -1.63 9.49 5.51
CA LEU A 234 -1.81 8.70 4.29
C LEU A 234 -0.56 7.87 4.01
N ILE A 235 0.64 8.46 4.15
CA ILE A 235 1.91 7.76 3.96
C ILE A 235 2.06 6.63 4.99
N LEU A 236 1.78 6.89 6.27
CA LEU A 236 1.84 5.87 7.33
C LEU A 236 0.84 4.74 7.07
N GLY A 237 -0.38 5.09 6.63
CA GLY A 237 -1.39 4.11 6.24
C GLY A 237 -0.94 3.24 5.07
N LEU A 238 -0.29 3.82 4.06
CA LEU A 238 0.26 3.09 2.93
C LEU A 238 1.43 2.17 3.35
N ILE A 239 2.38 2.67 4.16
CA ILE A 239 3.48 1.88 4.71
C ILE A 239 2.95 0.66 5.45
N TRP A 240 1.96 0.84 6.33
CA TRP A 240 1.33 -0.28 7.02
C TRP A 240 0.76 -1.33 6.06
N GLN A 241 0.03 -0.88 5.02
CA GLN A 241 -0.57 -1.81 4.07
C GLN A 241 0.47 -2.61 3.28
N ILE A 242 1.58 -1.97 2.89
CA ILE A 242 2.71 -2.63 2.21
C ILE A 242 3.35 -3.67 3.15
N ILE A 243 3.71 -3.28 4.38
CA ILE A 243 4.29 -4.18 5.38
C ILE A 243 3.35 -5.36 5.67
N ARG A 244 2.06 -5.08 5.91
CA ARG A 244 1.04 -6.11 6.15
C ARG A 244 0.99 -7.10 4.98
N ARG A 245 1.06 -6.60 3.74
CA ARG A 245 1.05 -7.47 2.55
C ARG A 245 2.27 -8.39 2.53
N GLY A 246 3.47 -7.88 2.79
CA GLY A 246 4.69 -8.68 2.81
C GLY A 246 4.77 -9.70 3.96
N LEU A 247 4.22 -9.36 5.13
CA LEU A 247 4.17 -10.28 6.27
C LEU A 247 3.16 -11.41 6.06
N LEU A 248 1.95 -11.09 5.60
CA LEU A 248 0.86 -12.05 5.46
C LEU A 248 0.91 -12.84 4.16
N GLY A 249 1.51 -12.31 3.10
CA GLY A 249 1.68 -13.02 1.83
C GLY A 249 2.60 -14.24 1.90
N LYS A 250 3.39 -14.36 2.98
CA LYS A 250 4.23 -15.54 3.25
C LYS A 250 3.46 -16.67 3.93
N ILE A 251 2.28 -16.38 4.49
CA ILE A 251 1.44 -17.33 5.21
C ILE A 251 0.54 -18.03 4.18
N ASP A 252 1.17 -18.89 3.40
CA ASP A 252 0.55 -19.62 2.29
C ASP A 252 0.99 -21.08 2.36
N ILE A 253 0.08 -22.02 2.07
CA ILE A 253 0.38 -23.44 2.15
C ILE A 253 1.45 -23.91 1.15
N LYS A 254 1.62 -23.20 0.03
CA LYS A 254 2.69 -23.50 -0.93
C LYS A 254 4.06 -23.21 -0.33
N LEU A 255 4.14 -22.25 0.60
CA LEU A 255 5.35 -21.89 1.32
C LEU A 255 5.50 -22.67 2.63
N HIS A 256 4.37 -22.95 3.29
CA HIS A 256 4.27 -23.67 4.57
C HIS A 256 3.29 -24.85 4.47
N PRO A 257 3.67 -25.98 3.84
CA PRO A 257 2.81 -27.16 3.74
C PRO A 257 2.35 -27.68 5.11
N GLU A 258 3.16 -27.47 6.15
CA GLU A 258 2.86 -27.82 7.53
C GLU A 258 1.59 -27.14 8.09
N LEU A 259 1.08 -26.08 7.45
CA LEU A 259 -0.22 -25.49 7.77
C LEU A 259 -1.36 -26.51 7.73
N TYR A 260 -1.21 -27.62 7.02
CA TYR A 260 -2.17 -28.73 7.03
C TYR A 260 -2.47 -29.25 8.45
N ARG A 261 -1.54 -29.11 9.40
CA ARG A 261 -1.74 -29.51 10.81
C ARG A 261 -2.73 -28.63 11.58
N LEU A 262 -3.15 -27.50 10.99
CA LEU A 262 -4.11 -26.57 11.58
C LEU A 262 -5.56 -26.84 11.15
N LEU A 263 -5.80 -27.86 10.31
CA LEU A 263 -7.15 -28.25 9.92
C LEU A 263 -7.94 -28.76 11.14
N GLU A 264 -9.20 -28.36 11.22
CA GLU A 264 -10.14 -28.92 12.19
C GLU A 264 -10.70 -30.27 11.69
N GLU A 265 -11.20 -31.12 12.60
CA GLU A 265 -11.57 -32.53 12.29
C GLU A 265 -12.62 -32.69 11.18
N ASP A 266 -13.46 -31.68 10.96
CA ASP A 266 -14.53 -31.68 9.94
C ASP A 266 -14.30 -30.64 8.81
N GLU A 267 -13.08 -30.11 8.70
CA GLU A 267 -12.76 -29.06 7.72
C GLU A 267 -11.94 -29.60 6.54
N THR A 268 -12.33 -29.23 5.32
CA THR A 268 -11.55 -29.57 4.12
C THR A 268 -10.36 -28.62 3.93
N LEU A 269 -9.33 -29.09 3.23
CA LEU A 269 -8.20 -28.22 2.86
C LEU A 269 -8.66 -26.99 2.07
N GLU A 270 -9.62 -27.17 1.17
CA GLU A 270 -10.18 -26.05 0.40
C GLU A 270 -10.86 -25.02 1.30
N GLN A 271 -11.56 -25.44 2.37
CA GLN A 271 -12.14 -24.53 3.35
C GLN A 271 -11.06 -23.78 4.15
N PHE A 272 -10.00 -24.47 4.55
CA PHE A 272 -8.87 -23.87 5.24
C PHE A 272 -8.17 -22.80 4.39
N LEU A 273 -7.93 -23.09 3.10
CA LEU A 273 -7.30 -22.17 2.15
C LEU A 273 -8.15 -20.95 1.81
N ARG A 274 -9.43 -20.94 2.21
CA ARG A 274 -10.32 -19.77 2.09
C ARG A 274 -10.21 -18.80 3.26
N LEU A 275 -9.43 -19.14 4.29
CA LEU A 275 -9.28 -18.25 5.43
C LEU A 275 -8.33 -17.10 5.11
N PRO A 276 -8.65 -15.87 5.54
CA PRO A 276 -7.70 -14.79 5.46
C PRO A 276 -6.49 -15.11 6.37
N PRO A 277 -5.27 -14.64 6.03
CA PRO A 277 -4.06 -14.96 6.78
C PRO A 277 -4.14 -14.65 8.28
N GLU A 278 -4.88 -13.62 8.69
CA GLU A 278 -5.10 -13.33 10.11
C GLU A 278 -5.81 -14.46 10.87
N GLN A 279 -6.78 -15.12 10.23
CA GLN A 279 -7.50 -16.25 10.83
C GLN A 279 -6.62 -17.49 10.89
N ILE A 280 -5.78 -17.71 9.87
CA ILE A 280 -4.75 -18.75 9.90
C ILE A 280 -3.80 -18.53 11.07
N LEU A 281 -3.33 -17.30 11.30
CA LEU A 281 -2.49 -16.95 12.45
C LEU A 281 -3.19 -17.16 13.80
N LEU A 282 -4.49 -16.83 13.91
CA LEU A 282 -5.25 -17.09 15.13
C LEU A 282 -5.36 -18.61 15.40
N ARG A 283 -5.62 -19.41 14.37
CA ARG A 283 -5.63 -20.88 14.49
C ARG A 283 -4.27 -21.43 14.89
N TRP A 284 -3.22 -20.97 14.24
CA TRP A 284 -1.84 -21.32 14.59
C TRP A 284 -1.49 -20.98 16.05
N PHE A 285 -1.84 -19.77 16.50
CA PHE A 285 -1.60 -19.35 17.88
C PHE A 285 -2.33 -20.29 18.85
N ASN A 286 -3.62 -20.54 18.60
CA ASN A 286 -4.44 -21.39 19.48
C ASN A 286 -4.05 -22.87 19.43
N PHE A 287 -3.56 -23.37 18.30
CA PHE A 287 -2.99 -24.71 18.17
C PHE A 287 -1.88 -24.91 19.21
N HIS A 288 -0.94 -23.96 19.28
CA HIS A 288 0.17 -24.00 20.24
C HIS A 288 -0.29 -23.81 21.68
N LEU A 289 -1.27 -22.93 21.95
CA LEU A 289 -1.83 -22.78 23.29
C LEU A 289 -2.55 -24.06 23.77
N LYS A 290 -3.26 -24.74 22.88
CA LYS A 290 -3.93 -26.02 23.17
C LYS A 290 -2.91 -27.12 23.45
N ALA A 291 -1.85 -27.21 22.64
CA ALA A 291 -0.74 -28.14 22.87
C ALA A 291 -0.04 -27.87 24.22
N ALA A 292 0.10 -26.59 24.58
CA ALA A 292 0.64 -26.11 25.86
C ALA A 292 -0.30 -26.32 27.07
N LYS A 293 -1.51 -26.89 26.85
CA LYS A 293 -2.60 -27.06 27.83
C LYS A 293 -2.97 -25.76 28.54
N TRP A 294 -2.96 -24.65 27.79
CA TRP A 294 -3.36 -23.35 28.30
C TRP A 294 -4.87 -23.15 28.20
N HIS A 295 -5.46 -22.53 29.22
CA HIS A 295 -6.91 -22.42 29.37
C HIS A 295 -7.55 -21.27 28.58
N ARG A 296 -6.74 -20.32 28.09
CA ARG A 296 -7.23 -19.16 27.32
C ARG A 296 -7.08 -19.42 25.83
N THR A 297 -7.97 -18.83 25.06
CA THR A 297 -7.92 -18.75 23.60
C THR A 297 -7.73 -17.31 23.14
N VAL A 298 -7.19 -17.13 21.94
CA VAL A 298 -6.97 -15.83 21.29
C VAL A 298 -7.93 -15.71 20.12
N SER A 299 -8.73 -14.66 20.12
CA SER A 299 -9.70 -14.31 19.06
C SER A 299 -9.33 -13.01 18.33
N ASN A 300 -8.39 -12.25 18.88
CA ASN A 300 -7.93 -10.98 18.32
C ASN A 300 -6.49 -10.67 18.76
N PHE A 301 -5.76 -9.90 17.95
CA PHE A 301 -4.40 -9.44 18.27
C PHE A 301 -4.39 -8.12 19.06
N SER A 302 -5.36 -7.91 19.95
CA SER A 302 -5.44 -6.69 20.76
C SER A 302 -5.59 -7.04 22.24
N LYS A 303 -6.83 -7.08 22.75
CA LYS A 303 -7.10 -7.33 24.16
C LYS A 303 -6.60 -8.69 24.63
N ASP A 304 -6.74 -9.72 23.80
CA ASP A 304 -6.43 -11.10 24.19
C ASP A 304 -4.93 -11.34 24.39
N VAL A 305 -4.08 -10.48 23.84
CA VAL A 305 -2.60 -10.58 23.96
C VAL A 305 -1.99 -9.45 24.81
N SER A 306 -2.78 -8.43 25.18
CA SER A 306 -2.32 -7.21 25.84
C SER A 306 -1.70 -7.39 27.23
N ASP A 307 -1.95 -8.52 27.90
CA ASP A 307 -1.36 -8.85 29.21
C ASP A 307 -0.10 -9.71 29.13
N ALA A 308 0.38 -9.97 27.90
CA ALA A 308 1.57 -10.76 27.58
C ALA A 308 1.56 -12.24 28.04
N GLU A 309 0.46 -12.76 28.61
CA GLU A 309 0.41 -14.14 29.10
C GLU A 309 0.39 -15.14 27.94
N ASN A 310 -0.48 -14.91 26.97
CA ASN A 310 -0.60 -15.77 25.80
C ASN A 310 0.70 -15.79 24.98
N TYR A 311 1.43 -14.67 24.88
CA TYR A 311 2.76 -14.65 24.27
C TYR A 311 3.80 -15.41 25.08
N THR A 312 3.79 -15.31 26.42
CA THR A 312 4.71 -16.07 27.27
C THR A 312 4.56 -17.57 27.03
N VAL A 313 3.32 -18.05 26.96
CA VAL A 313 3.02 -19.47 26.72
C VAL A 313 3.39 -19.88 25.30
N LEU A 314 3.05 -19.08 24.30
CA LEU A 314 3.38 -19.35 22.90
C LEU A 314 4.90 -19.45 22.70
N LEU A 315 5.67 -18.47 23.15
CA LEU A 315 7.13 -18.47 22.99
C LEU A 315 7.78 -19.68 23.69
N ASN A 316 7.29 -20.04 24.89
CA ASN A 316 7.74 -21.25 25.58
C ASN A 316 7.35 -22.53 24.83
N GLN A 317 6.18 -22.58 24.18
CA GLN A 317 5.76 -23.74 23.40
C GLN A 317 6.63 -23.91 22.14
N LEU A 318 6.97 -22.80 21.47
CA LEU A 318 7.80 -22.80 20.26
C LEU A 318 9.27 -23.11 20.57
N ALA A 319 9.81 -22.56 21.67
CA ALA A 319 11.20 -22.75 22.07
C ALA A 319 11.33 -22.98 23.58
N PRO A 320 10.98 -24.18 24.10
CA PRO A 320 10.97 -24.46 25.53
C PRO A 320 12.33 -24.29 26.23
N ASN A 321 13.42 -24.50 25.49
CA ASN A 321 14.79 -24.44 26.00
C ASN A 321 15.29 -22.99 26.17
N GLU A 322 14.72 -22.03 25.44
CA GLU A 322 15.20 -20.64 25.42
C GLU A 322 14.22 -19.68 26.12
N CYS A 323 12.93 -19.98 26.00
CA CYS A 323 11.83 -19.15 26.47
C CYS A 323 11.15 -19.82 27.66
N SER A 324 11.31 -19.27 28.87
CA SER A 324 10.67 -19.78 30.09
C SER A 324 9.28 -19.17 30.31
N ARG A 325 8.41 -19.88 31.04
CA ARG A 325 7.13 -19.35 31.55
C ARG A 325 7.25 -18.49 32.81
N ALA A 326 8.46 -18.20 33.28
CA ALA A 326 8.71 -17.32 34.43
C ALA A 326 7.96 -15.96 34.37
N PRO A 327 7.79 -15.30 33.21
CA PRO A 327 7.07 -14.02 33.13
C PRO A 327 5.61 -14.07 33.62
N LEU A 328 4.97 -15.25 33.66
CA LEU A 328 3.62 -15.40 34.21
C LEU A 328 3.51 -15.02 35.70
N GLN A 329 4.63 -15.03 36.44
CA GLN A 329 4.67 -14.63 37.86
C GLN A 329 4.84 -13.12 38.06
N THR A 330 5.28 -12.40 37.03
CA THR A 330 5.49 -10.95 37.06
C THR A 330 4.15 -10.23 37.09
N ARG A 331 3.91 -9.41 38.11
CA ARG A 331 2.60 -8.72 38.29
C ARG A 331 2.48 -7.46 37.43
N ASP A 332 3.58 -6.73 37.24
CA ASP A 332 3.58 -5.53 36.41
C ASP A 332 3.50 -5.92 34.93
N LEU A 333 2.54 -5.35 34.20
CA LEU A 333 2.29 -5.71 32.80
C LEU A 333 3.40 -5.22 31.87
N HIS A 334 4.00 -4.06 32.15
CA HIS A 334 5.09 -3.53 31.31
C HIS A 334 6.37 -4.33 31.52
N GLU A 335 6.68 -4.70 32.76
CA GLU A 335 7.80 -5.58 33.09
C GLU A 335 7.62 -6.96 32.45
N ARG A 336 6.42 -7.54 32.55
CA ARG A 336 6.10 -8.82 31.89
C ARG A 336 6.23 -8.73 30.37
N ALA A 337 5.72 -7.66 29.77
CA ALA A 337 5.82 -7.41 28.34
C ALA A 337 7.29 -7.28 27.89
N GLU A 338 8.14 -6.59 28.66
CA GLU A 338 9.58 -6.53 28.38
C GLU A 338 10.25 -7.91 28.49
N GLN A 339 9.94 -8.71 29.51
CA GLN A 339 10.46 -10.07 29.64
C GLN A 339 10.04 -10.97 28.46
N VAL A 340 8.80 -10.81 27.97
CA VAL A 340 8.32 -11.50 26.77
C VAL A 340 9.09 -11.08 25.53
N LEU A 341 9.36 -9.78 25.35
CA LEU A 341 10.13 -9.29 24.21
C LEU A 341 11.61 -9.69 24.29
N GLN A 342 12.18 -9.82 25.50
CA GLN A 342 13.51 -10.39 25.71
C GLN A 342 13.55 -11.88 25.34
N ASN A 343 12.50 -12.64 25.63
CA ASN A 343 12.40 -14.02 25.15
C ASN A 343 12.28 -14.08 23.63
N ALA A 344 11.50 -13.20 23.01
CA ALA A 344 11.42 -13.12 21.55
C ALA A 344 12.76 -12.72 20.91
N ASP A 345 13.56 -11.90 21.58
CA ASP A 345 14.89 -11.48 21.12
C ASP A 345 15.88 -12.65 21.02
N LYS A 346 15.79 -13.63 21.92
CA LYS A 346 16.59 -14.87 21.85
C LYS A 346 16.37 -15.64 20.55
N LEU A 347 15.13 -15.58 20.04
CA LEU A 347 14.73 -16.19 18.76
C LEU A 347 14.98 -15.24 17.57
N GLY A 348 15.59 -14.08 17.76
CA GLY A 348 15.75 -13.05 16.73
C GLY A 348 14.43 -12.44 16.25
N CYS A 349 13.35 -12.57 17.04
CA CYS A 349 11.98 -12.20 16.67
C CYS A 349 11.47 -10.90 17.32
N ARG A 350 12.32 -10.16 18.05
CA ARG A 350 11.94 -8.87 18.67
C ARG A 350 11.80 -7.77 17.61
N LYS A 351 10.71 -7.80 16.84
CA LYS A 351 10.35 -6.80 15.82
C LYS A 351 8.94 -6.26 16.04
N PHE A 352 8.70 -5.02 15.60
CA PHE A 352 7.41 -4.31 15.61
C PHE A 352 6.80 -3.97 16.97
N LEU A 353 7.17 -4.67 18.05
CA LEU A 353 6.47 -4.59 19.32
C LEU A 353 7.38 -4.03 20.43
N THR A 354 6.84 -3.12 21.22
CA THR A 354 7.45 -2.56 22.44
C THR A 354 6.59 -2.94 23.64
N PRO A 355 7.12 -2.88 24.88
CA PRO A 355 6.31 -3.16 26.07
C PRO A 355 5.07 -2.25 26.15
N LYS A 356 5.22 -0.99 25.74
CA LYS A 356 4.12 -0.02 25.68
C LYS A 356 3.06 -0.42 24.66
N SER A 357 3.45 -0.74 23.43
CA SER A 357 2.48 -1.07 22.37
C SER A 357 1.82 -2.44 22.54
N LEU A 358 2.51 -3.39 23.18
CA LEU A 358 1.95 -4.67 23.60
C LEU A 358 0.84 -4.44 24.63
N VAL A 359 1.14 -3.75 25.73
CA VAL A 359 0.17 -3.49 26.81
C VAL A 359 -0.99 -2.61 26.36
N ALA A 360 -0.73 -1.66 25.44
CA ALA A 360 -1.77 -0.87 24.80
C ALA A 360 -2.69 -1.70 23.88
N GLY A 361 -2.29 -2.93 23.53
CA GLY A 361 -3.05 -3.83 22.65
C GLY A 361 -3.15 -3.31 21.22
N ASN A 362 -2.08 -2.69 20.68
CA ASN A 362 -2.10 -2.19 19.31
C ASN A 362 -2.29 -3.35 18.31
N PRO A 363 -3.40 -3.41 17.56
CA PRO A 363 -3.73 -4.57 16.72
C PRO A 363 -2.74 -4.77 15.57
N LYS A 364 -2.23 -3.69 14.98
CA LYS A 364 -1.32 -3.76 13.83
C LYS A 364 0.05 -4.30 14.26
N LEU A 365 0.60 -3.76 15.35
CA LEU A 365 1.93 -4.14 15.83
C LEU A 365 1.94 -5.57 16.40
N ASN A 366 0.88 -5.97 17.11
CA ASN A 366 0.75 -7.35 17.59
C ASN A 366 0.55 -8.34 16.42
N LEU A 367 -0.26 -8.00 15.41
CA LEU A 367 -0.38 -8.81 14.20
C LEU A 367 0.97 -8.95 13.48
N ALA A 368 1.71 -7.85 13.33
CA ALA A 368 3.01 -7.88 12.67
C ALA A 368 4.03 -8.73 13.43
N PHE A 369 4.05 -8.64 14.76
CA PHE A 369 4.88 -9.49 15.62
C PHE A 369 4.53 -10.97 15.47
N VAL A 370 3.23 -11.31 15.51
CA VAL A 370 2.75 -12.70 15.34
C VAL A 370 3.08 -13.25 13.96
N ALA A 371 2.85 -12.48 12.90
CA ALA A 371 3.17 -12.89 11.54
C ALA A 371 4.68 -13.11 11.37
N HIS A 372 5.52 -12.24 11.94
CA HIS A 372 6.96 -12.41 11.89
C HIS A 372 7.43 -13.66 12.67
N LEU A 373 6.85 -13.90 13.84
CA LEU A 373 7.13 -15.09 14.65
C LEU A 373 6.74 -16.37 13.92
N PHE A 374 5.57 -16.40 13.27
CA PHE A 374 5.15 -17.53 12.44
C PHE A 374 6.12 -17.77 11.27
N ASN A 375 6.44 -16.73 10.49
CA ASN A 375 7.31 -16.84 9.32
C ASN A 375 8.74 -17.33 9.64
N THR A 376 9.17 -17.23 10.90
CA THR A 376 10.51 -17.67 11.34
C THR A 376 10.47 -18.96 12.15
N HIS A 377 9.41 -19.17 12.93
CA HIS A 377 9.23 -20.32 13.82
C HIS A 377 7.79 -20.84 13.76
N PRO A 378 7.37 -21.51 12.66
CA PRO A 378 6.03 -22.09 12.58
C PRO A 378 5.78 -23.12 13.69
N GLY A 379 6.80 -23.89 14.08
CA GLY A 379 6.70 -24.89 15.14
C GLY A 379 5.71 -26.01 14.85
N LEU A 380 5.35 -26.22 13.58
CA LEU A 380 4.50 -27.34 13.16
C LEU A 380 5.41 -28.45 12.61
N ASP A 381 5.08 -29.70 12.93
CA ASP A 381 5.83 -30.84 12.40
C ASP A 381 5.65 -30.92 10.87
N ALA A 382 6.74 -31.22 10.18
CA ALA A 382 6.70 -31.47 8.75
C ALA A 382 5.75 -32.63 8.41
N LEU A 383 5.05 -32.49 7.29
CA LEU A 383 4.26 -33.58 6.72
C LEU A 383 5.19 -34.70 6.24
N THR A 384 4.81 -35.95 6.48
CA THR A 384 5.50 -37.09 5.86
C THR A 384 5.25 -37.09 4.35
N GLU A 385 6.10 -37.76 3.56
CA GLU A 385 5.90 -37.85 2.09
C GLU A 385 4.53 -38.48 1.72
N GLU A 386 3.96 -39.29 2.61
CA GLU A 386 2.64 -39.91 2.44
C GLU A 386 1.48 -38.93 2.76
N GLU A 387 1.74 -37.93 3.61
CA GLU A 387 0.80 -36.87 3.99
C GLU A 387 0.88 -35.64 3.08
N LYS A 388 1.94 -35.52 2.27
CA LYS A 388 2.07 -34.46 1.28
C LYS A 388 0.97 -34.60 0.24
N VAL A 389 -0.07 -33.80 0.41
CA VAL A 389 -1.07 -33.59 -0.62
C VAL A 389 -0.36 -32.93 -1.80
N GLU A 390 -0.32 -33.59 -2.96
CA GLU A 390 -0.05 -32.89 -4.21
C GLU A 390 -1.16 -31.86 -4.40
N ILE A 391 -0.85 -30.62 -4.06
CA ILE A 391 -1.69 -29.48 -4.44
C ILE A 391 -1.47 -29.35 -5.94
N ASP A 392 -2.30 -30.04 -6.72
CA ASP A 392 -2.41 -29.80 -8.16
C ASP A 392 -2.55 -28.29 -8.34
N ASP A 393 -1.82 -27.70 -9.31
CA ASP A 393 -2.02 -26.32 -9.76
C ASP A 393 -3.38 -26.24 -10.49
N PHE A 394 -4.44 -26.48 -9.73
CA PHE A 394 -5.79 -26.73 -10.17
C PHE A 394 -6.31 -25.44 -10.82
N ASP A 395 -6.33 -25.46 -12.15
CA ASP A 395 -6.73 -24.34 -13.02
C ASP A 395 -5.92 -23.05 -12.81
N ALA A 396 -4.61 -23.11 -13.09
CA ALA A 396 -3.72 -21.95 -13.12
C ALA A 396 -4.21 -20.77 -13.98
N GLU A 397 -5.14 -20.98 -14.93
CA GLU A 397 -5.79 -19.90 -15.68
C GLU A 397 -6.92 -19.25 -14.88
N GLY A 398 -7.88 -20.05 -14.40
CA GLY A 398 -9.01 -19.56 -13.62
C GLY A 398 -8.61 -18.89 -12.31
N GLU A 399 -7.57 -19.39 -11.63
CA GLU A 399 -7.07 -18.78 -10.39
C GLU A 399 -6.38 -17.43 -10.63
N ARG A 400 -5.68 -17.26 -11.76
CA ARG A 400 -5.05 -15.99 -12.13
C ARG A 400 -6.07 -14.94 -12.52
N GLU A 401 -7.06 -15.28 -13.36
CA GLU A 401 -8.18 -14.39 -13.66
C GLU A 401 -8.91 -14.00 -12.37
N ALA A 402 -9.15 -14.97 -11.48
CA ALA A 402 -9.80 -14.72 -10.20
C ALA A 402 -9.01 -13.71 -9.35
N ARG A 403 -7.68 -13.85 -9.27
CA ARG A 403 -6.81 -12.90 -8.56
C ARG A 403 -6.91 -11.49 -9.14
N VAL A 404 -6.86 -11.36 -10.47
CA VAL A 404 -7.01 -10.05 -11.14
C VAL A 404 -8.37 -9.42 -10.83
N PHE A 405 -9.45 -10.19 -10.90
CA PHE A 405 -10.79 -9.71 -10.61
C PHE A 405 -10.97 -9.35 -9.13
N THR A 406 -10.42 -10.13 -8.21
CA THR A 406 -10.41 -9.81 -6.77
C THR A 406 -9.74 -8.46 -6.51
N LEU A 407 -8.55 -8.24 -7.08
CA LEU A 407 -7.80 -6.99 -6.93
C LEU A 407 -8.59 -5.80 -7.52
N TRP A 408 -9.15 -5.97 -8.71
CA TRP A 408 -9.99 -4.94 -9.34
C TRP A 408 -11.26 -4.64 -8.52
N LEU A 409 -12.00 -5.65 -8.08
CA LEU A 409 -13.20 -5.45 -7.25
C LEU A 409 -12.88 -4.69 -5.95
N ASN A 410 -11.81 -5.08 -5.26
CA ASN A 410 -11.36 -4.39 -4.04
C ASN A 410 -10.96 -2.94 -4.31
N SER A 411 -10.45 -2.63 -5.51
CA SER A 411 -10.13 -1.26 -5.91
C SER A 411 -11.36 -0.35 -6.07
N LEU A 412 -12.54 -0.94 -6.29
CA LEU A 412 -13.82 -0.21 -6.35
C LEU A 412 -14.39 0.11 -4.96
N ASP A 413 -13.69 -0.30 -3.89
CA ASP A 413 -14.10 -0.16 -2.50
C ASP A 413 -15.46 -0.83 -2.23
N VAL A 414 -15.53 -2.12 -2.57
CA VAL A 414 -16.66 -3.01 -2.24
C VAL A 414 -16.52 -3.53 -0.80
N GLN A 415 -17.66 -3.74 -0.13
CA GLN A 415 -17.71 -4.17 1.27
C GLN A 415 -18.64 -5.38 1.46
N PRO A 416 -18.18 -6.51 2.02
CA PRO A 416 -16.82 -6.78 2.48
C PRO A 416 -15.81 -6.85 1.32
N SER A 417 -14.52 -6.71 1.64
CA SER A 417 -13.44 -6.95 0.68
C SER A 417 -13.43 -8.41 0.24
N VAL A 418 -13.15 -8.62 -1.05
CA VAL A 418 -13.04 -9.94 -1.66
C VAL A 418 -11.68 -10.54 -1.32
N ASN A 419 -11.69 -11.73 -0.74
CA ASN A 419 -10.52 -12.57 -0.52
C ASN A 419 -10.55 -13.77 -1.48
N HIS A 420 -11.73 -14.38 -1.65
CA HIS A 420 -11.96 -15.55 -2.52
C HIS A 420 -13.12 -15.27 -3.47
N LEU A 421 -12.80 -14.97 -4.73
CA LEU A 421 -13.77 -14.53 -5.73
C LEU A 421 -14.99 -15.46 -5.85
N PHE A 422 -14.78 -16.77 -5.82
CA PHE A 422 -15.84 -17.76 -6.05
C PHE A 422 -16.78 -17.94 -4.86
N ASP A 423 -16.37 -17.52 -3.67
CA ASP A 423 -17.15 -17.65 -2.44
C ASP A 423 -17.77 -16.30 -2.04
N ASP A 424 -16.97 -15.24 -2.07
CA ASP A 424 -17.41 -13.92 -1.62
C ASP A 424 -18.42 -13.26 -2.56
N LEU A 425 -18.59 -13.78 -3.78
CA LEU A 425 -19.61 -13.35 -4.72
C LEU A 425 -20.92 -14.15 -4.66
N ARG A 426 -20.98 -15.24 -3.87
CA ARG A 426 -22.12 -16.18 -3.88
C ARG A 426 -23.42 -15.55 -3.41
N ASP A 427 -23.36 -14.59 -2.50
CA ASP A 427 -24.56 -13.88 -2.03
C ASP A 427 -25.03 -12.76 -2.98
N GLY A 428 -24.26 -12.49 -4.05
CA GLY A 428 -24.50 -11.46 -5.04
C GLY A 428 -24.31 -10.01 -4.56
N TYR A 429 -24.08 -9.77 -3.27
CA TYR A 429 -24.07 -8.43 -2.69
C TYR A 429 -22.87 -7.60 -3.15
N VAL A 430 -21.66 -8.19 -3.15
CA VAL A 430 -20.45 -7.54 -3.66
C VAL A 430 -20.55 -7.28 -5.16
N LEU A 431 -21.09 -8.24 -5.93
CA LEU A 431 -21.28 -8.07 -7.37
C LEU A 431 -22.23 -6.91 -7.69
N LEU A 432 -23.31 -6.76 -6.92
CA LEU A 432 -24.24 -5.63 -7.04
C LEU A 432 -23.56 -4.29 -6.66
N GLN A 433 -22.73 -4.24 -5.62
CA GLN A 433 -21.94 -3.04 -5.33
C GLN A 433 -21.04 -2.66 -6.50
N ALA A 434 -20.35 -3.63 -7.09
CA ALA A 434 -19.51 -3.41 -8.26
C ALA A 434 -20.32 -2.87 -9.45
N TYR A 435 -21.53 -3.41 -9.70
CA TYR A 435 -22.44 -2.86 -10.72
C TYR A 435 -22.76 -1.39 -10.47
N ASP A 436 -23.10 -0.99 -9.24
CA ASP A 436 -23.46 0.40 -8.94
C ASP A 436 -22.24 1.35 -8.99
N LYS A 437 -21.02 0.85 -8.74
CA LYS A 437 -19.78 1.63 -8.89
C LYS A 437 -19.41 1.83 -10.36
N VAL A 438 -19.51 0.77 -11.17
CA VAL A 438 -19.17 0.78 -12.60
C VAL A 438 -20.27 1.44 -13.43
N ILE A 439 -21.53 1.29 -13.03
CA ILE A 439 -22.73 1.82 -13.69
C ILE A 439 -23.59 2.50 -12.62
N PRO A 440 -23.29 3.77 -12.27
CA PRO A 440 -24.01 4.49 -11.22
C PRO A 440 -25.53 4.50 -11.43
N GLY A 441 -26.27 4.05 -10.42
CA GLY A 441 -27.74 3.99 -10.43
C GLY A 441 -28.33 2.75 -11.10
N SER A 442 -27.49 1.78 -11.49
CA SER A 442 -27.95 0.51 -12.06
C SER A 442 -28.65 -0.40 -11.04
N VAL A 443 -28.35 -0.23 -9.75
CA VAL A 443 -28.86 -1.08 -8.67
C VAL A 443 -29.94 -0.37 -7.86
N GLN A 444 -31.10 -1.01 -7.77
CA GLN A 444 -32.19 -0.59 -6.90
C GLN A 444 -32.06 -1.33 -5.56
N TRP A 445 -31.31 -0.74 -4.63
CA TRP A 445 -30.95 -1.32 -3.33
C TRP A 445 -32.12 -1.79 -2.45
N ARG A 446 -33.35 -1.34 -2.71
CA ARG A 446 -34.57 -1.83 -2.04
C ARG A 446 -34.89 -3.30 -2.31
N PHE A 447 -34.40 -3.86 -3.42
CA PHE A 447 -34.61 -5.26 -3.81
C PHE A 447 -33.44 -6.16 -3.42
N VAL A 448 -32.42 -5.61 -2.77
CA VAL A 448 -31.19 -6.33 -2.44
C VAL A 448 -31.25 -6.84 -1.01
N ASN A 449 -31.06 -8.14 -0.84
CA ASN A 449 -30.89 -8.77 0.46
C ASN A 449 -29.49 -8.48 1.00
N LYS A 450 -29.41 -7.79 2.13
CA LYS A 450 -28.13 -7.46 2.77
C LYS A 450 -27.56 -8.65 3.54
N PRO A 451 -26.22 -8.82 3.57
CA PRO A 451 -25.56 -9.77 4.45
C PRO A 451 -25.94 -9.51 5.92
N PRO A 452 -26.17 -10.57 6.74
CA PRO A 452 -26.44 -10.43 8.16
C PRO A 452 -25.31 -9.73 8.93
N ALA A 453 -25.67 -8.81 9.84
CA ALA A 453 -24.70 -8.03 10.62
C ALA A 453 -23.88 -8.84 11.64
N ASN A 454 -24.34 -10.04 11.97
CA ASN A 454 -23.66 -11.00 12.84
C ASN A 454 -22.64 -11.88 12.09
N GLY A 455 -22.46 -11.68 10.78
CA GLY A 455 -21.53 -12.45 9.96
C GLY A 455 -22.01 -13.86 9.56
N SER A 456 -23.27 -14.23 9.86
CA SER A 456 -23.81 -15.50 9.36
C SER A 456 -24.08 -15.44 7.86
N GLU A 457 -23.95 -16.56 7.15
CA GLU A 457 -24.25 -16.63 5.72
C GLU A 457 -25.70 -16.23 5.39
N LEU A 458 -25.86 -15.57 4.25
CA LEU A 458 -27.18 -15.24 3.73
C LEU A 458 -27.90 -16.53 3.30
N MET A 459 -29.18 -16.68 3.66
CA MET A 459 -29.98 -17.84 3.25
C MET A 459 -29.95 -17.99 1.73
N ARG A 460 -29.67 -19.21 1.24
CA ARG A 460 -29.44 -19.47 -0.19
C ARG A 460 -30.51 -18.87 -1.12
N PHE A 461 -31.79 -18.93 -0.78
CA PHE A 461 -32.83 -18.35 -1.64
C PHE A 461 -32.71 -16.82 -1.80
N LYS A 462 -32.29 -16.10 -0.75
CA LYS A 462 -32.02 -14.65 -0.79
C LYS A 462 -30.76 -14.33 -1.60
N ALA A 463 -29.74 -15.17 -1.50
CA ALA A 463 -28.55 -15.10 -2.34
C ALA A 463 -28.89 -15.31 -3.82
N VAL A 464 -29.75 -16.28 -4.13
CA VAL A 464 -30.28 -16.52 -5.49
C VAL A 464 -31.09 -15.32 -6.00
N GLU A 465 -31.90 -14.67 -5.16
CA GLU A 465 -32.60 -13.43 -5.54
C GLU A 465 -31.61 -12.32 -5.93
N ASN A 466 -30.57 -12.09 -5.13
CA ASN A 466 -29.54 -11.09 -5.43
C ASN A 466 -28.77 -11.40 -6.71
N THR A 467 -28.32 -12.64 -6.89
CA THR A 467 -27.53 -13.05 -8.06
C THR A 467 -28.38 -13.11 -9.33
N ASN A 468 -29.67 -13.47 -9.25
CA ASN A 468 -30.61 -13.32 -10.36
C ASN A 468 -30.74 -11.86 -10.76
N TYR A 469 -30.86 -10.96 -9.78
CA TYR A 469 -30.91 -9.53 -10.05
C TYR A 469 -29.61 -9.02 -10.70
N ALA A 470 -28.45 -9.47 -10.24
CA ALA A 470 -27.16 -9.14 -10.85
C ALA A 470 -27.07 -9.60 -12.33
N VAL A 471 -27.55 -10.82 -12.63
CA VAL A 471 -27.62 -11.33 -14.01
C VAL A 471 -28.61 -10.51 -14.86
N GLU A 472 -29.75 -10.11 -14.30
CA GLU A 472 -30.72 -9.27 -14.99
C GLU A 472 -30.16 -7.89 -15.35
N ILE A 473 -29.49 -7.21 -14.41
CA ILE A 473 -28.80 -5.95 -14.65
C ILE A 473 -27.75 -6.11 -15.76
N GLY A 474 -26.96 -7.18 -15.72
CA GLY A 474 -25.98 -7.48 -16.76
C GLY A 474 -26.63 -7.62 -18.14
N LYS A 475 -27.73 -8.35 -18.25
CA LYS A 475 -28.50 -8.50 -19.50
C LYS A 475 -29.07 -7.17 -19.99
N GLN A 476 -29.62 -6.35 -19.10
CA GLN A 476 -30.11 -4.99 -19.43
C GLN A 476 -28.98 -4.08 -19.95
N ASN A 477 -27.75 -4.29 -19.47
CA ASN A 477 -26.53 -3.60 -19.91
C ASN A 477 -25.80 -4.31 -21.07
N ARG A 478 -26.49 -5.22 -21.79
CA ARG A 478 -26.00 -5.93 -22.98
C ARG A 478 -24.79 -6.84 -22.75
N PHE A 479 -24.59 -7.32 -21.53
CA PHE A 479 -23.56 -8.33 -21.27
C PHE A 479 -23.94 -9.65 -21.94
N SER A 480 -22.93 -10.35 -22.46
CA SER A 480 -23.13 -11.68 -23.02
C SER A 480 -23.18 -12.71 -21.88
N LEU A 481 -24.38 -12.91 -21.34
CA LEU A 481 -24.67 -13.83 -20.22
C LEU A 481 -25.59 -14.99 -20.67
N VAL A 482 -25.43 -15.45 -21.92
CA VAL A 482 -26.22 -16.56 -22.46
C VAL A 482 -25.88 -17.83 -21.68
N GLY A 483 -26.90 -18.48 -21.13
CA GLY A 483 -26.72 -19.70 -20.32
C GLY A 483 -26.27 -19.47 -18.88
N ILE A 484 -26.16 -18.21 -18.40
CA ILE A 484 -25.85 -17.90 -17.00
C ILE A 484 -27.14 -17.57 -16.24
N GLN A 485 -27.33 -18.19 -15.09
CA GLN A 485 -28.42 -17.99 -14.13
C GLN A 485 -27.85 -17.52 -12.77
N GLY A 486 -28.68 -16.91 -11.92
CA GLY A 486 -28.22 -16.48 -10.59
C GLY A 486 -27.81 -17.64 -9.68
N ALA A 487 -28.49 -18.79 -9.81
CA ALA A 487 -28.14 -20.01 -9.09
C ALA A 487 -26.70 -20.47 -9.36
N ASP A 488 -26.20 -20.33 -10.59
CA ASP A 488 -24.82 -20.69 -10.94
C ASP A 488 -23.80 -19.89 -10.13
N ILE A 489 -24.04 -18.59 -9.93
CA ILE A 489 -23.18 -17.71 -9.14
C ILE A 489 -23.32 -18.04 -7.65
N THR A 490 -24.55 -18.27 -7.18
CA THR A 490 -24.82 -18.65 -5.79
C THR A 490 -24.18 -19.98 -5.40
N ASP A 491 -24.06 -20.90 -6.36
CA ASP A 491 -23.45 -22.20 -6.16
C ASP A 491 -21.93 -22.20 -6.44
N GLY A 492 -21.34 -21.03 -6.74
CA GLY A 492 -19.88 -20.86 -6.88
C GLY A 492 -19.30 -21.41 -8.18
N GLN A 493 -20.10 -21.50 -9.25
CA GLN A 493 -19.63 -22.03 -10.54
C GLN A 493 -18.52 -21.14 -11.12
N ARG A 494 -17.27 -21.64 -11.10
CA ARG A 494 -16.05 -20.86 -11.37
C ARG A 494 -16.10 -20.15 -12.73
N THR A 495 -16.29 -20.90 -13.82
CA THR A 495 -16.31 -20.35 -15.19
C THR A 495 -17.36 -19.27 -15.39
N LEU A 496 -18.54 -19.45 -14.79
CA LEU A 496 -19.67 -18.52 -14.97
C LEU A 496 -19.48 -17.27 -14.09
N THR A 497 -18.88 -17.43 -12.91
CA THR A 497 -18.48 -16.33 -12.02
C THR A 497 -17.37 -15.48 -12.65
N LEU A 498 -16.36 -16.10 -13.26
CA LEU A 498 -15.35 -15.39 -14.06
C LEU A 498 -16.00 -14.65 -15.23
N ALA A 499 -16.93 -15.29 -15.94
CA ALA A 499 -17.57 -14.72 -17.11
C ALA A 499 -18.38 -13.44 -16.79
N ILE A 500 -19.20 -13.44 -15.74
CA ILE A 500 -19.98 -12.24 -15.36
C ILE A 500 -19.07 -11.13 -14.83
N THR A 501 -18.05 -11.48 -14.05
CA THR A 501 -17.09 -10.51 -13.48
C THR A 501 -16.25 -9.87 -14.59
N TRP A 502 -15.81 -10.67 -15.56
CA TRP A 502 -15.14 -10.20 -16.78
C TRP A 502 -15.99 -9.21 -17.58
N GLN A 503 -17.28 -9.51 -17.81
CA GLN A 503 -18.17 -8.60 -18.55
C GLN A 503 -18.30 -7.24 -17.84
N LEU A 504 -18.36 -7.26 -16.50
CA LEU A 504 -18.42 -6.02 -15.72
C LEU A 504 -17.10 -5.24 -15.77
N MET A 505 -15.95 -5.91 -15.62
CA MET A 505 -14.63 -5.27 -15.76
C MET A 505 -14.43 -4.70 -17.17
N ARG A 506 -14.83 -5.44 -18.20
CA ARG A 506 -14.79 -4.96 -19.59
C ARG A 506 -15.64 -3.70 -19.77
N ARG A 507 -16.83 -3.66 -19.16
CA ARG A 507 -17.70 -2.48 -19.19
C ARG A 507 -17.07 -1.27 -18.51
N ASP A 508 -16.38 -1.48 -17.40
CA ASP A 508 -15.64 -0.42 -16.70
C ASP A 508 -14.58 0.21 -17.62
N ILE A 509 -13.77 -0.62 -18.28
CA ILE A 509 -12.76 -0.17 -19.25
C ILE A 509 -13.40 0.59 -20.41
N THR A 510 -14.42 0.02 -21.03
CA THR A 510 -15.17 0.71 -22.09
C THR A 510 -15.67 2.08 -21.61
N ARG A 511 -16.21 2.16 -20.39
CA ARG A 511 -16.72 3.42 -19.83
C ARG A 511 -15.60 4.45 -19.68
N THR A 512 -14.42 4.06 -19.21
CA THR A 512 -13.26 4.97 -19.15
C THR A 512 -12.87 5.49 -20.54
N LEU A 513 -13.12 4.70 -21.59
CA LEU A 513 -12.88 5.07 -22.99
C LEU A 513 -14.09 5.76 -23.66
N GLN A 514 -15.19 6.04 -22.95
CA GLN A 514 -16.38 6.62 -23.56
C GLN A 514 -16.13 8.03 -24.12
N GLY A 515 -15.30 8.83 -23.46
CA GLY A 515 -14.88 10.14 -23.98
C GLY A 515 -14.13 10.01 -25.31
N LEU A 516 -13.25 9.03 -25.42
CA LEU A 516 -12.57 8.71 -26.68
C LEU A 516 -13.56 8.23 -27.74
N ALA A 517 -14.48 7.32 -27.38
CA ALA A 517 -15.51 6.82 -28.29
C ALA A 517 -16.32 7.96 -28.92
N GLN A 518 -16.72 8.95 -28.11
CA GLN A 518 -17.41 10.15 -28.58
C GLN A 518 -16.54 10.98 -29.54
N LYS A 519 -15.27 11.22 -29.22
CA LYS A 519 -14.33 11.96 -30.09
C LYS A 519 -14.17 11.29 -31.46
N VAL A 520 -14.14 9.96 -31.51
CA VAL A 520 -13.95 9.19 -32.76
C VAL A 520 -15.27 8.84 -33.44
N GLY A 521 -16.41 9.30 -32.93
CA GLY A 521 -17.74 9.07 -33.51
C GLY A 521 -18.23 7.62 -33.39
N MET A 522 -17.74 6.86 -32.40
CA MET A 522 -18.14 5.49 -32.14
C MET A 522 -19.05 5.41 -30.90
N PRO A 523 -20.06 4.53 -30.89
CA PRO A 523 -20.89 4.32 -29.70
C PRO A 523 -20.09 3.65 -28.57
N GLU A 524 -19.12 2.81 -28.94
CA GLU A 524 -18.26 2.08 -28.04
C GLU A 524 -16.91 1.79 -28.72
N ILE A 525 -15.81 1.80 -27.96
CA ILE A 525 -14.52 1.33 -28.48
C ILE A 525 -14.58 -0.20 -28.65
N THR A 526 -14.30 -0.66 -29.88
CA THR A 526 -14.29 -2.09 -30.21
C THR A 526 -12.88 -2.68 -30.11
N ASP A 527 -12.80 -4.01 -29.94
CA ASP A 527 -11.53 -4.75 -29.95
C ASP A 527 -10.72 -4.47 -31.24
N GLN A 528 -11.41 -4.34 -32.38
CA GLN A 528 -10.78 -4.02 -33.66
C GLN A 528 -10.19 -2.59 -33.69
N TYR A 529 -10.87 -1.62 -33.07
CA TYR A 529 -10.35 -0.27 -32.94
C TYR A 529 -9.12 -0.24 -32.02
N MET A 530 -9.18 -0.92 -30.87
CA MET A 530 -8.08 -1.04 -29.93
C MET A 530 -6.84 -1.70 -30.57
N LEU A 531 -7.04 -2.75 -31.37
CA LEU A 531 -5.97 -3.41 -32.12
C LEU A 531 -5.30 -2.45 -33.13
N ARG A 532 -6.11 -1.65 -33.83
CA ARG A 532 -5.59 -0.65 -34.77
C ARG A 532 -4.79 0.42 -34.05
N TRP A 533 -5.36 0.97 -32.97
CA TRP A 533 -4.71 1.97 -32.14
C TRP A 533 -3.36 1.49 -31.60
N ALA A 534 -3.29 0.25 -31.11
CA ALA A 534 -2.05 -0.33 -30.60
C ALA A 534 -0.98 -0.43 -31.69
N ASN A 535 -1.33 -0.92 -32.87
CA ASN A 535 -0.42 -0.99 -34.02
C ASN A 535 0.04 0.40 -34.49
N GLU A 536 -0.83 1.40 -34.47
CA GLU A 536 -0.48 2.78 -34.80
C GLU A 536 0.47 3.41 -33.76
N MET A 537 0.28 3.12 -32.47
CA MET A 537 1.19 3.57 -31.42
C MET A 537 2.56 2.91 -31.53
N ALA A 538 2.63 1.59 -31.73
CA ALA A 538 3.90 0.91 -31.98
C ALA A 538 4.66 1.51 -33.18
N ALA A 539 3.94 1.86 -34.25
CA ALA A 539 4.51 2.53 -35.41
C ALA A 539 5.02 3.96 -35.10
N LYS A 540 4.28 4.75 -34.31
CA LYS A 540 4.71 6.07 -33.83
C LYS A 540 5.96 6.00 -32.95
N GLY A 541 6.13 4.91 -32.20
CA GLY A 541 7.35 4.61 -31.44
C GLY A 541 8.58 4.32 -32.30
N GLY A 542 8.46 4.38 -33.64
CA GLY A 542 9.57 4.21 -34.58
C GLY A 542 9.88 2.74 -34.91
N LYS A 543 9.03 1.80 -34.50
CA LYS A 543 9.20 0.36 -34.73
C LYS A 543 8.15 -0.15 -35.71
N ARG A 544 8.38 -1.35 -36.27
CA ARG A 544 7.51 -1.98 -37.29
C ARG A 544 6.78 -3.21 -36.76
N THR A 545 6.86 -3.47 -35.46
CA THR A 545 6.15 -4.56 -34.80
C THR A 545 4.64 -4.33 -34.93
N GLN A 546 3.92 -5.40 -35.27
CA GLN A 546 2.48 -5.37 -35.40
C GLN A 546 1.88 -6.69 -34.96
N ILE A 547 0.66 -6.62 -34.42
CA ILE A 547 -0.13 -7.78 -34.02
C ILE A 547 -1.41 -7.86 -34.84
N ARG A 548 -1.88 -9.08 -35.12
CA ARG A 548 -3.12 -9.32 -35.88
C ARG A 548 -4.33 -9.59 -35.00
N SER A 549 -4.11 -9.94 -33.74
CA SER A 549 -5.16 -10.17 -32.74
C SER A 549 -4.58 -10.11 -31.32
N PHE A 550 -5.42 -10.06 -30.29
CA PHE A 550 -4.97 -10.18 -28.90
C PHE A 550 -4.55 -11.60 -28.48
N LYS A 551 -4.56 -12.55 -29.41
CA LYS A 551 -4.05 -13.92 -29.25
C LYS A 551 -2.75 -14.15 -30.03
N ASP A 552 -2.17 -13.09 -30.59
CA ASP A 552 -0.95 -13.17 -31.38
C ASP A 552 0.23 -13.58 -30.47
N PRO A 553 0.91 -14.71 -30.74
CA PRO A 553 1.99 -15.20 -29.89
C PRO A 553 3.15 -14.20 -29.70
N SER A 554 3.34 -13.28 -30.66
CA SER A 554 4.38 -12.25 -30.57
C SER A 554 4.18 -11.29 -29.39
N LEU A 555 2.96 -11.17 -28.86
CA LEU A 555 2.67 -10.44 -27.62
C LEU A 555 3.46 -10.99 -26.43
N GLY A 556 3.71 -12.30 -26.41
CA GLY A 556 4.42 -12.98 -25.33
C GLY A 556 5.84 -12.47 -25.14
N THR A 557 6.47 -11.93 -26.19
CA THR A 557 7.83 -11.36 -26.12
C THR A 557 7.91 -10.07 -25.29
N GLY A 558 6.77 -9.41 -25.03
CA GLY A 558 6.69 -8.10 -24.37
C GLY A 558 7.15 -6.91 -25.23
N VAL A 559 7.87 -7.14 -26.33
CA VAL A 559 8.47 -6.08 -27.17
C VAL A 559 7.40 -5.18 -27.80
N PHE A 560 6.31 -5.77 -28.32
CA PHE A 560 5.24 -4.98 -28.92
C PHE A 560 4.60 -3.99 -27.92
N LEU A 561 4.42 -4.40 -26.66
CA LEU A 561 3.83 -3.54 -25.64
C LEU A 561 4.77 -2.37 -25.27
N LEU A 562 6.08 -2.61 -25.25
CA LEU A 562 7.09 -1.56 -25.09
C LEU A 562 7.05 -0.57 -26.27
N ASP A 563 6.88 -1.06 -27.49
CA ASP A 563 6.77 -0.20 -28.68
C ASP A 563 5.51 0.68 -28.62
N VAL A 564 4.39 0.14 -28.15
CA VAL A 564 3.16 0.91 -27.88
C VAL A 564 3.43 2.02 -26.85
N LEU A 565 4.09 1.69 -25.74
CA LEU A 565 4.41 2.65 -24.68
C LEU A 565 5.36 3.75 -25.18
N ASN A 566 6.38 3.42 -25.97
CA ASN A 566 7.26 4.41 -26.58
C ASN A 566 6.51 5.33 -27.56
N GLY A 567 5.52 4.78 -28.27
CA GLY A 567 4.62 5.55 -29.13
C GLY A 567 3.69 6.51 -28.37
N MET A 568 3.24 6.11 -27.18
CA MET A 568 2.45 6.98 -26.30
C MET A 568 3.29 8.14 -25.76
N LYS A 569 4.52 7.86 -25.31
CA LYS A 569 5.43 8.88 -24.81
C LYS A 569 6.88 8.51 -25.11
N SER A 570 7.44 9.22 -26.07
CA SER A 570 8.83 9.01 -26.50
C SER A 570 9.81 9.26 -25.34
N GLY A 571 10.80 8.38 -25.23
CA GLY A 571 11.87 8.47 -24.22
C GLY A 571 11.55 7.81 -22.88
N TYR A 572 10.35 7.25 -22.68
CA TYR A 572 10.04 6.46 -21.49
C TYR A 572 10.52 5.01 -21.59
N VAL A 573 10.71 4.53 -22.81
CA VAL A 573 11.29 3.21 -23.08
C VAL A 573 12.74 3.41 -23.47
N ASP A 574 13.62 3.03 -22.56
CA ASP A 574 15.04 2.88 -22.88
C ASP A 574 15.25 1.50 -23.52
N TYR A 575 15.50 1.50 -24.84
CA TYR A 575 15.70 0.26 -25.59
C TYR A 575 17.01 -0.45 -25.26
N GLU A 576 17.94 0.17 -24.54
CA GLU A 576 19.11 -0.54 -23.99
C GLU A 576 18.71 -1.55 -22.90
N LEU A 577 17.54 -1.35 -22.29
CA LEU A 577 17.00 -2.20 -21.23
C LEU A 577 16.03 -3.28 -21.76
N VAL A 578 15.72 -3.25 -23.05
CA VAL A 578 14.74 -4.13 -23.71
C VAL A 578 15.45 -5.33 -24.29
N ASN A 579 15.03 -6.52 -23.87
CA ASN A 579 15.55 -7.78 -24.38
C ASN A 579 14.84 -8.16 -25.69
N GLU A 580 15.42 -9.12 -26.43
CA GLU A 580 14.82 -9.62 -27.67
C GLU A 580 13.58 -10.49 -27.43
N GLY A 581 13.41 -11.05 -26.23
CA GLY A 581 12.25 -11.86 -25.86
C GLY A 581 12.29 -13.26 -26.47
N ARG A 582 13.49 -13.81 -26.69
CA ARG A 582 13.70 -15.15 -27.27
C ARG A 582 13.56 -16.26 -26.23
N THR A 583 13.81 -15.94 -24.96
CA THR A 583 13.63 -16.83 -23.82
C THR A 583 12.47 -16.36 -22.95
N GLU A 584 11.92 -17.26 -22.14
CA GLU A 584 10.85 -16.94 -21.18
C GLU A 584 11.31 -15.88 -20.16
N GLU A 585 12.57 -15.94 -19.72
CA GLU A 585 13.16 -14.95 -18.81
C GLU A 585 13.27 -13.56 -19.46
N GLU A 586 13.73 -13.47 -20.70
CA GLU A 586 13.79 -12.20 -21.43
C GLU A 586 12.39 -11.59 -21.64
N ALA A 587 11.44 -12.44 -22.03
CA ALA A 587 10.04 -12.07 -22.21
C ALA A 587 9.41 -11.58 -20.89
N TYR A 588 9.69 -12.27 -19.79
CA TYR A 588 9.27 -11.88 -18.45
C TYR A 588 9.81 -10.50 -18.06
N LEU A 589 11.12 -10.25 -18.28
CA LEU A 589 11.74 -8.96 -18.00
C LEU A 589 11.15 -7.83 -18.84
N ASN A 590 10.84 -8.09 -20.12
CA ASN A 590 10.17 -7.12 -20.99
C ASN A 590 8.73 -6.83 -20.52
N ALA A 591 7.99 -7.85 -20.10
CA ALA A 591 6.64 -7.70 -19.57
C ALA A 591 6.63 -6.91 -18.24
N LYS A 592 7.57 -7.21 -17.33
CA LYS A 592 7.76 -6.47 -16.06
C LYS A 592 8.09 -5.00 -16.31
N LEU A 593 8.97 -4.72 -17.28
CA LEU A 593 9.31 -3.37 -17.72
C LEU A 593 8.07 -2.65 -18.27
N SER A 594 7.30 -3.31 -19.15
CA SER A 594 6.07 -2.76 -19.75
C SER A 594 5.05 -2.33 -18.68
N ILE A 595 4.80 -3.20 -17.69
CA ILE A 595 3.87 -2.92 -16.59
C ILE A 595 4.36 -1.72 -15.77
N SER A 596 5.65 -1.66 -15.46
CA SER A 596 6.21 -0.59 -14.62
C SER A 596 6.19 0.76 -15.34
N ILE A 597 6.48 0.80 -16.65
CA ILE A 597 6.36 2.01 -17.48
C ILE A 597 4.89 2.44 -17.59
N ALA A 598 3.95 1.51 -17.80
CA ALA A 598 2.53 1.82 -17.83
C ALA A 598 2.07 2.49 -16.51
N ARG A 599 2.49 1.94 -15.37
CA ARG A 599 2.21 2.51 -14.04
C ARG A 599 2.86 3.89 -13.84
N LYS A 600 4.06 4.12 -14.38
CA LYS A 600 4.74 5.44 -14.42
C LYS A 600 3.91 6.49 -15.14
N MET A 601 3.27 6.10 -16.24
CA MET A 601 2.35 6.96 -17.00
C MET A 601 1.01 7.19 -16.28
N GLY A 602 0.74 6.51 -15.16
CA GLY A 602 -0.50 6.62 -14.40
C GLY A 602 -1.52 5.52 -14.69
N ALA A 603 -1.22 4.56 -15.57
CA ALA A 603 -2.15 3.47 -15.89
C ALA A 603 -2.33 2.53 -14.70
N THR A 604 -3.59 2.21 -14.37
CA THR A 604 -3.91 1.20 -13.37
C THR A 604 -3.90 -0.19 -14.03
N ILE A 605 -2.93 -1.01 -13.66
CA ILE A 605 -2.66 -2.32 -14.26
C ILE A 605 -2.74 -3.43 -13.19
N TRP A 606 -3.56 -4.44 -13.46
CA TRP A 606 -3.83 -5.56 -12.54
C TRP A 606 -3.17 -6.88 -12.92
N LEU A 607 -2.78 -7.03 -14.19
CA LEU A 607 -2.10 -8.24 -14.66
C LEU A 607 -0.65 -8.30 -14.19
N VAL A 608 -0.08 -9.51 -14.19
CA VAL A 608 1.32 -9.78 -13.86
C VAL A 608 2.14 -10.11 -15.12
N PRO A 609 3.49 -10.05 -15.09
CA PRO A 609 4.31 -10.27 -16.28
C PRO A 609 4.01 -11.59 -17.00
N GLU A 610 3.76 -12.65 -16.24
CA GLU A 610 3.47 -13.98 -16.77
C GLU A 610 2.16 -14.02 -17.58
N ASP A 611 1.22 -13.11 -17.34
CA ASP A 611 -0.04 -13.03 -18.11
C ASP A 611 0.21 -12.50 -19.52
N ILE A 612 1.20 -11.61 -19.69
CA ILE A 612 1.67 -11.14 -20.99
C ILE A 612 2.41 -12.26 -21.70
N VAL A 613 3.37 -12.90 -21.01
CA VAL A 613 4.19 -14.00 -21.57
C VAL A 613 3.31 -15.16 -22.05
N ALA A 614 2.28 -15.51 -21.27
CA ALA A 614 1.31 -16.55 -21.63
C ALA A 614 0.21 -16.08 -22.61
N VAL A 615 0.24 -14.81 -23.06
CA VAL A 615 -0.71 -14.21 -24.02
C VAL A 615 -2.16 -14.40 -23.57
N ARG A 616 -2.45 -14.09 -22.30
CA ARG A 616 -3.81 -14.15 -21.74
C ARG A 616 -4.66 -13.03 -22.33
N SER A 617 -5.31 -13.28 -23.47
CA SER A 617 -5.89 -12.24 -24.32
C SER A 617 -6.85 -11.29 -23.61
N ARG A 618 -7.66 -11.78 -22.66
CA ARG A 618 -8.58 -10.94 -21.87
C ARG A 618 -7.82 -9.92 -21.03
N LEU A 619 -6.75 -10.37 -20.36
CA LEU A 619 -5.91 -9.51 -19.53
C LEU A 619 -5.08 -8.55 -20.40
N VAL A 620 -4.56 -8.99 -21.54
CA VAL A 620 -3.86 -8.10 -22.49
C VAL A 620 -4.79 -6.99 -23.02
N VAL A 621 -6.07 -7.31 -23.28
CA VAL A 621 -7.08 -6.31 -23.65
C VAL A 621 -7.27 -5.29 -22.53
N THR A 622 -7.30 -5.72 -21.26
CA THR A 622 -7.45 -4.76 -20.16
C THR A 622 -6.25 -3.84 -20.02
N PHE A 623 -5.05 -4.38 -20.21
CA PHE A 623 -3.82 -3.58 -20.24
C PHE A 623 -3.84 -2.52 -21.32
N LEU A 624 -4.13 -2.89 -22.58
CA LEU A 624 -4.21 -1.93 -23.68
C LEU A 624 -5.34 -0.92 -23.49
N GLY A 625 -6.50 -1.35 -22.96
CA GLY A 625 -7.59 -0.44 -22.60
C GLY A 625 -7.16 0.61 -21.57
N SER A 626 -6.45 0.20 -20.52
CA SER A 626 -5.87 1.13 -19.53
C SER A 626 -4.85 2.08 -20.15
N LEU A 627 -4.01 1.62 -21.09
CA LEU A 627 -3.07 2.47 -21.80
C LEU A 627 -3.79 3.52 -22.66
N MET A 628 -4.82 3.13 -23.39
CA MET A 628 -5.65 4.05 -24.18
C MET A 628 -6.30 5.12 -23.32
N ALA A 629 -6.89 4.72 -22.19
CA ALA A 629 -7.53 5.65 -21.27
C ALA A 629 -6.52 6.64 -20.69
N THR A 630 -5.33 6.16 -20.35
CA THR A 630 -4.24 6.98 -19.83
C THR A 630 -3.76 7.98 -20.87
N TYR A 631 -3.50 7.53 -22.11
CA TYR A 631 -3.04 8.38 -23.21
C TYR A 631 -3.98 9.56 -23.50
N GLU A 632 -5.29 9.37 -23.34
CA GLU A 632 -6.27 10.45 -23.56
C GLU A 632 -6.25 11.55 -22.49
N THR A 633 -5.67 11.25 -21.32
CA THR A 633 -5.57 12.18 -20.19
C THR A 633 -4.18 12.81 -20.05
N MET A 634 -3.20 12.33 -20.82
CA MET A 634 -1.86 12.91 -20.95
C MET A 634 -1.88 14.14 -21.86
#